data_AF-A0A6P1TPT7-F1
#
_entry.id   AF-A0A6P1TPT7-F1
#
_cell.length_a   1.000
_cell.length_b   1.000
_cell.length_c   1.000
_cell.angle_alpha   90.00
_cell.angle_beta   90.00
_cell.angle_gamma   90.00
#
_symmetry.space_group_name_H-M   'P 1'
#
loop_
_entity.id
_entity.type
_entity.pdbx_description
1 polymer ?
#
loop_
_entity_poly.entity_id
_entity_poly.type
_entity_poly.pdbx_seq_one_letter_code
_entity_poly.pdbx_strand_id
1 'polypeptide(L)'
;MMKIRNRIITVLLIIGAILYIIVRFIIIPDNARKEEEYNKAQLNAATHDLNRILPYKSPYMGDAPNIINLYNNLPMAVDRTFHLLSDELTLEINYKDDLLLAGKKSIEMQGVQAGEDDSKQDDIYQYEVFKDLLYNSTAAFALIDNLKKINYNFSDINYSVTRNMIEDLYSVKLSDLLTEENWRKLVQDNLNDPELVSSSMEKAFEVP
;
A
#
# COMPACT_ATOMS: atom_id res chain seq x y z
N MET A 1 -5.89 -59.56 -26.28
CA MET A 1 -6.74 -59.25 -25.10
C MET A 1 -5.82 -58.80 -23.97
N MET A 2 -5.82 -57.52 -23.58
CA MET A 2 -4.94 -57.02 -22.50
C MET A 2 -5.33 -57.60 -21.14
N LYS A 3 -4.36 -58.08 -20.36
CA LYS A 3 -4.55 -58.52 -18.97
C LYS A 3 -5.10 -57.37 -18.11
N ILE A 4 -5.99 -57.69 -17.17
CA ILE A 4 -6.72 -56.71 -16.33
C ILE A 4 -5.79 -55.70 -15.64
N ARG A 5 -4.62 -56.15 -15.16
CA ARG A 5 -3.59 -55.31 -14.54
C ARG A 5 -3.05 -54.22 -15.48
N ASN A 6 -2.85 -54.55 -16.75
CA ASN A 6 -2.32 -53.59 -17.72
C ASN A 6 -3.36 -52.52 -18.06
N ARG A 7 -4.65 -52.88 -18.09
CA ARG A 7 -5.74 -51.90 -18.26
C ARG A 7 -5.81 -50.92 -17.10
N ILE A 8 -5.65 -51.40 -15.87
CA ILE A 8 -5.64 -50.54 -14.67
C ILE A 8 -4.47 -49.54 -14.74
N ILE A 9 -3.27 -50.02 -15.10
CA ILE A 9 -2.09 -49.15 -15.25
C ILE A 9 -2.33 -48.09 -16.32
N THR A 10 -2.88 -48.45 -17.48
CA THR A 10 -3.19 -47.50 -18.55
C THR A 10 -4.22 -46.46 -18.13
N VAL A 11 -5.28 -46.87 -17.43
CA VAL A 11 -6.31 -45.93 -16.93
C VAL A 11 -5.72 -44.95 -15.90
N LEU A 12 -4.92 -45.44 -14.96
CA LEU A 12 -4.25 -44.59 -13.97
C LEU A 12 -3.31 -43.57 -14.64
N LEU A 13 -2.59 -43.98 -15.69
CA LEU A 13 -1.71 -43.09 -16.43
C LEU A 13 -2.51 -42.00 -17.16
N ILE A 14 -3.64 -42.35 -17.78
CA ILE A 14 -4.53 -41.37 -18.42
C ILE A 14 -5.10 -40.39 -17.39
N ILE A 15 -5.55 -40.87 -16.23
CA ILE A 15 -6.06 -40.00 -15.15
C ILE A 15 -4.95 -39.07 -14.66
N GLY A 16 -3.74 -39.58 -14.44
CA GLY A 16 -2.58 -38.77 -14.04
C GLY A 16 -2.25 -37.70 -15.08
N ALA A 17 -2.29 -38.04 -16.37
CA ALA A 17 -2.07 -37.08 -17.45
C ALA A 17 -3.15 -35.99 -17.49
N ILE A 18 -4.43 -36.36 -17.31
CA ILE A 18 -5.54 -35.40 -17.25
C ILE A 18 -5.39 -34.47 -16.04
N LEU A 19 -5.11 -35.01 -14.85
CA LEU A 19 -4.87 -34.21 -13.64
C LEU A 19 -3.69 -33.25 -13.83
N TYR A 20 -2.60 -33.71 -14.42
CA TYR A 20 -1.44 -32.87 -14.73
C TYR A 20 -1.80 -31.71 -15.66
N ILE A 21 -2.60 -31.97 -16.70
CA ILE A 21 -3.09 -30.94 -17.63
C ILE A 21 -3.97 -29.92 -16.89
N ILE A 22 -4.92 -30.37 -16.05
CA ILE A 22 -5.80 -29.49 -15.27
C ILE A 22 -4.98 -28.58 -14.35
N VAL A 23 -4.02 -29.13 -13.62
CA VAL A 23 -3.17 -28.34 -12.71
C VAL A 23 -2.38 -27.29 -13.51
N ARG A 24 -1.73 -27.69 -14.61
CA ARG A 24 -0.85 -26.82 -15.38
C ARG A 24 -1.56 -25.72 -16.15
N PHE A 25 -2.69 -26.02 -16.77
CA PHE A 25 -3.35 -25.10 -17.70
C PHE A 25 -4.59 -24.41 -17.14
N ILE A 26 -5.08 -24.83 -15.96
CA ILE A 26 -6.26 -24.22 -15.32
C ILE A 26 -5.89 -23.68 -13.94
N ILE A 27 -5.41 -24.52 -13.03
CA ILE A 27 -5.24 -24.12 -11.62
C ILE A 27 -4.08 -23.13 -11.42
N ILE A 28 -2.88 -23.46 -11.93
CA ILE A 28 -1.71 -22.57 -11.82
C ILE A 28 -1.97 -21.19 -12.44
N PRO A 29 -2.48 -21.05 -13.68
CA PRO A 29 -2.70 -19.72 -14.26
C PRO A 29 -3.83 -18.95 -13.57
N ASP A 30 -4.90 -19.60 -13.13
CA ASP A 30 -5.99 -18.90 -12.41
C ASP A 30 -5.51 -18.36 -11.06
N ASN A 31 -4.73 -19.15 -10.31
CA ASN A 31 -4.13 -18.71 -9.06
C ASN A 31 -3.16 -17.53 -9.29
N ALA A 32 -2.34 -17.58 -10.34
CA ALA A 32 -1.42 -16.49 -10.68
C ALA A 32 -2.16 -15.18 -11.01
N ARG A 33 -3.27 -15.25 -11.76
CA ARG A 33 -4.10 -14.07 -12.04
C ARG A 33 -4.72 -13.49 -10.76
N LYS A 34 -5.26 -14.34 -9.88
CA LYS A 34 -5.82 -13.91 -8.59
C LYS A 34 -4.76 -13.24 -7.71
N GLU A 35 -3.55 -13.78 -7.69
CA GLU A 35 -2.42 -13.21 -6.97
C GLU A 35 -2.01 -11.85 -7.55
N GLU A 36 -1.97 -11.71 -8.88
CA GLU A 36 -1.69 -10.44 -9.55
C GLU A 36 -2.77 -9.38 -9.25
N GLU A 37 -4.04 -9.75 -9.35
CA GLU A 37 -5.18 -8.88 -9.00
C GLU A 37 -5.12 -8.45 -7.54
N TYR A 38 -4.86 -9.39 -6.63
CA TYR A 38 -4.68 -9.09 -5.21
C TYR A 38 -3.51 -8.12 -5.00
N ASN A 39 -2.33 -8.38 -5.59
CA ASN A 39 -1.16 -7.52 -5.45
C ASN A 39 -1.38 -6.11 -6.01
N LYS A 40 -2.11 -5.95 -7.12
CA LYS A 40 -2.50 -4.63 -7.64
C LYS A 40 -3.46 -3.91 -6.68
N ALA A 41 -4.41 -4.62 -6.10
CA ALA A 41 -5.30 -4.05 -5.08
C ALA A 41 -4.54 -3.59 -3.81
N GLN A 42 -3.38 -4.18 -3.52
CA GLN A 42 -2.52 -3.72 -2.42
C GLN A 42 -1.75 -2.43 -2.73
N LEU A 43 -1.76 -1.93 -3.97
CA LEU A 43 -1.15 -0.65 -4.31
C LEU A 43 -2.10 0.53 -4.09
N ASN A 44 -3.36 0.26 -3.74
CA ASN A 44 -4.39 1.27 -3.52
C ASN A 44 -4.77 1.34 -2.03
N ALA A 45 -4.69 2.53 -1.44
CA ALA A 45 -5.02 2.74 -0.03
C ALA A 45 -6.43 2.27 0.39
N ALA A 46 -7.42 2.38 -0.50
CA ALA A 46 -8.81 2.00 -0.19
C ALA A 46 -9.02 0.48 -0.12
N THR A 47 -8.16 -0.32 -0.77
CA THR A 47 -8.28 -1.80 -0.83
C THR A 47 -7.10 -2.54 -0.21
N HIS A 48 -6.16 -1.80 0.38
CA HIS A 48 -5.00 -2.36 1.06
C HIS A 48 -5.41 -3.21 2.28
N ASP A 49 -4.77 -4.36 2.43
CA ASP A 49 -5.02 -5.33 3.48
C ASP A 49 -4.14 -5.02 4.70
N LEU A 50 -4.78 -4.63 5.80
CA LEU A 50 -4.15 -4.32 7.07
C LEU A 50 -3.21 -5.44 7.54
N ASN A 51 -3.56 -6.70 7.31
CA ASN A 51 -2.76 -7.85 7.77
C ASN A 51 -1.35 -7.88 7.15
N ARG A 52 -1.13 -7.20 6.01
CA ARG A 52 0.21 -7.09 5.40
C ARG A 52 1.17 -6.22 6.19
N ILE A 53 0.65 -5.32 7.02
CA ILE A 53 1.47 -4.33 7.73
C ILE A 53 1.52 -4.54 9.24
N LEU A 54 0.56 -5.28 9.83
CA LEU A 54 0.59 -5.66 11.24
C LEU A 54 1.90 -6.34 11.70
N PRO A 55 2.57 -7.20 10.91
CA PRO A 55 3.84 -7.80 11.31
C PRO A 55 4.97 -6.80 11.57
N TYR A 56 4.86 -5.57 11.05
CA TYR A 56 5.86 -4.51 11.20
C TYR A 56 5.60 -3.57 12.38
N LYS A 57 4.69 -3.95 13.29
CA LYS A 57 4.49 -3.19 14.54
C LYS A 57 5.78 -3.15 15.35
N SER A 58 6.20 -1.97 15.78
CA SER A 58 7.43 -1.77 16.55
C SER A 58 7.27 -0.66 17.60
N PRO A 59 7.87 -0.79 18.79
CA PRO A 59 7.90 0.30 19.77
C PRO A 59 8.87 1.44 19.37
N TYR A 60 9.78 1.20 18.42
CA TYR A 60 10.92 2.08 18.15
C TYR A 60 11.11 2.35 16.66
N MET A 61 11.16 3.63 16.30
CA MET A 61 11.31 4.08 14.91
C MET A 61 12.70 3.82 14.34
N GLY A 62 13.76 3.74 15.15
CA GLY A 62 15.12 3.52 14.65
C GLY A 62 15.39 2.11 14.10
N ASP A 63 14.38 1.23 14.07
CA ASP A 63 14.44 -0.05 13.38
C ASP A 63 14.30 0.14 11.86
N ALA A 64 15.40 0.54 11.23
CA ALA A 64 15.45 0.83 9.79
C ALA A 64 14.98 -0.34 8.92
N PRO A 65 15.44 -1.60 9.14
CA PRO A 65 14.93 -2.74 8.37
C PRO A 65 13.41 -2.90 8.48
N ASN A 66 12.84 -2.74 9.68
CA ASN A 66 11.41 -2.87 9.88
C ASN A 66 10.61 -1.76 9.18
N ILE A 67 11.04 -0.49 9.29
CA ILE A 67 10.41 0.63 8.58
C ILE A 67 10.46 0.45 7.06
N ILE A 68 11.62 0.08 6.52
CA ILE A 68 11.77 -0.13 5.07
C ILE A 68 10.81 -1.23 4.60
N ASN A 69 10.70 -2.34 5.35
CA ASN A 69 9.79 -3.42 5.00
C ASN A 69 8.31 -3.04 5.15
N LEU A 70 7.96 -2.22 6.15
CA LEU A 70 6.63 -1.63 6.28
C LEU A 70 6.27 -0.84 5.03
N TYR A 71 7.11 0.13 4.65
CA TYR A 71 6.84 0.97 3.48
C TYR A 71 6.86 0.20 2.16
N ASN A 72 7.63 -0.89 2.04
CA ASN A 72 7.59 -1.78 0.88
C ASN A 72 6.28 -2.57 0.77
N ASN A 73 5.50 -2.67 1.85
CA ASN A 73 4.18 -3.29 1.87
C ASN A 73 3.04 -2.27 1.94
N LEU A 74 3.33 -0.98 1.95
CA LEU A 74 2.34 0.09 1.90
C LEU A 74 2.03 0.52 0.45
N PRO A 75 0.86 1.13 0.20
CA PRO A 75 0.55 1.81 -1.06
C PRO A 75 1.63 2.83 -1.49
N MET A 76 1.62 3.21 -2.77
CA MET A 76 2.59 4.12 -3.40
C MET A 76 4.00 3.52 -3.57
N ALA A 77 4.13 2.56 -4.47
CA ALA A 77 5.37 1.82 -4.75
C ALA A 77 6.33 2.54 -5.71
N VAL A 78 6.57 3.84 -5.52
CA VAL A 78 7.52 4.64 -6.33
C VAL A 78 8.93 4.65 -5.72
N ASP A 79 9.93 4.93 -6.56
CA ASP A 79 11.34 5.03 -6.16
C ASP A 79 11.55 6.09 -5.07
N ARG A 80 12.12 5.68 -3.94
CA ARG A 80 12.39 6.53 -2.78
C ARG A 80 13.55 6.02 -1.93
N THR A 81 14.11 6.89 -1.10
CA THR A 81 15.07 6.54 -0.05
C THR A 81 14.56 6.95 1.32
N PHE A 82 15.11 6.34 2.37
CA PHE A 82 14.70 6.60 3.76
C PHE A 82 15.87 7.15 4.56
N HIS A 83 15.65 8.22 5.32
CA HIS A 83 16.56 8.65 6.38
C HIS A 83 15.83 8.65 7.71
N LEU A 84 16.45 8.07 8.73
CA LEU A 84 15.87 7.95 10.07
C LEU A 84 16.59 8.89 11.03
N LEU A 85 15.92 9.97 11.42
CA LEU A 85 16.43 10.93 12.40
C LEU A 85 15.95 10.50 13.78
N SER A 86 16.67 9.53 14.37
CA SER A 86 16.27 8.88 15.62
C SER A 86 16.21 9.83 16.82
N ASP A 87 17.06 10.85 16.85
CA ASP A 87 17.08 11.86 17.92
C ASP A 87 15.82 12.74 17.90
N GLU A 88 15.25 12.96 16.72
CA GLU A 88 14.04 13.76 16.52
C GLU A 88 12.77 12.90 16.46
N LEU A 89 12.92 11.58 16.38
CA LEU A 89 11.84 10.61 16.13
C LEU A 89 11.12 10.92 14.80
N THR A 90 11.91 11.26 13.79
CA THR A 90 11.44 11.68 12.46
C THR A 90 11.88 10.67 11.40
N LEU A 91 10.95 10.30 10.52
CA LEU A 91 11.22 9.54 9.31
C LEU A 91 11.22 10.48 8.11
N GLU A 92 12.30 10.50 7.33
CA GLU A 92 12.32 11.20 6.05
C GLU A 92 12.24 10.20 4.90
N ILE A 93 11.39 10.53 3.93
CA ILE A 93 11.16 9.75 2.72
C ILE A 93 11.45 10.66 1.55
N ASN A 94 12.53 10.38 0.83
CA ASN A 94 12.95 11.19 -0.30
C ASN A 94 12.55 10.48 -1.59
N TYR A 95 11.54 11.00 -2.26
CA TYR A 95 11.10 10.56 -3.56
C TYR A 95 12.06 11.06 -4.64
N LYS A 96 12.27 10.22 -5.65
CA LYS A 96 13.13 10.57 -6.79
C LYS A 96 12.47 11.55 -7.76
N ASP A 97 11.15 11.47 -7.89
CA ASP A 97 10.35 12.23 -8.83
C ASP A 97 9.67 13.43 -8.15
N ASP A 98 9.12 14.35 -8.95
CA ASP A 98 8.15 15.35 -8.49
C ASP A 98 6.81 14.71 -8.10
N LEU A 99 5.96 15.48 -7.42
CA LEU A 99 4.67 15.02 -6.92
C LEU A 99 3.78 14.41 -8.02
N LEU A 100 3.66 15.10 -9.16
CA LEU A 100 2.72 14.73 -10.22
C LEU A 100 3.20 13.49 -10.97
N LEU A 101 4.50 13.40 -11.24
CA LEU A 101 5.10 12.22 -11.85
C LEU A 101 5.04 11.01 -10.92
N ALA A 102 5.24 11.19 -9.62
CA ALA A 102 5.04 10.14 -8.63
C ALA A 102 3.58 9.65 -8.61
N GLY A 103 2.62 10.57 -8.63
CA GLY A 103 1.19 10.26 -8.71
C GLY A 103 0.83 9.48 -9.98
N LYS A 104 1.28 9.95 -11.14
CA LYS A 104 1.10 9.25 -12.41
C LYS A 104 1.63 7.83 -12.36
N LYS A 105 2.87 7.63 -11.89
CA LYS A 105 3.47 6.30 -11.75
C LYS A 105 2.67 5.41 -10.79
N SER A 106 2.17 5.95 -9.68
CA SER A 106 1.33 5.21 -8.73
C SER A 106 0.07 4.67 -9.42
N ILE A 107 -0.66 5.52 -10.15
CA ILE A 107 -1.88 5.16 -10.88
C ILE A 107 -1.59 4.09 -11.95
N GLU A 108 -0.52 4.28 -12.74
CA GLU A 108 -0.12 3.32 -13.78
C GLU A 108 0.22 1.94 -13.19
N MET A 109 0.92 1.90 -12.05
CA MET A 109 1.26 0.66 -11.34
C MET A 109 0.02 -0.06 -10.77
N GLN A 110 -1.02 0.69 -10.37
CA GLN A 110 -2.31 0.14 -9.97
C GLN A 110 -3.10 -0.47 -11.15
N GLY A 111 -2.63 -0.29 -12.39
CA GLY A 111 -3.30 -0.79 -13.60
C GLY A 111 -4.47 0.09 -14.06
N VAL A 112 -4.57 1.32 -13.55
CA VAL A 112 -5.55 2.31 -13.98
C VAL A 112 -4.98 3.06 -15.18
N GLN A 113 -5.71 3.12 -16.29
CA GLN A 113 -5.33 3.94 -17.44
C GLN A 113 -5.72 5.40 -17.16
N ALA A 114 -4.74 6.31 -17.22
CA ALA A 114 -5.02 7.75 -17.20
C ALA A 114 -5.86 8.14 -18.42
N GLY A 115 -6.92 8.93 -18.21
CA GLY A 115 -7.75 9.44 -19.30
C GLY A 115 -6.98 10.45 -20.17
N GLU A 116 -7.34 10.58 -21.44
CA GLU A 116 -6.68 11.47 -22.42
C GLU A 116 -6.99 12.98 -22.24
N ASP A 117 -7.69 13.40 -21.18
CA ASP A 117 -8.07 14.80 -20.94
C ASP A 117 -7.10 15.50 -19.97
N ASP A 118 -6.18 16.28 -20.54
CA ASP A 118 -5.05 16.96 -19.87
C ASP A 118 -5.47 17.98 -18.78
N SER A 119 -6.71 18.48 -18.77
CA SER A 119 -7.05 19.68 -17.97
C SER A 119 -7.33 19.43 -16.48
N LYS A 120 -7.50 18.17 -16.06
CA LYS A 120 -7.81 17.80 -14.65
C LYS A 120 -6.93 16.67 -14.11
N GLN A 121 -5.94 16.25 -14.89
CA GLN A 121 -5.17 15.07 -14.59
C GLN A 121 -4.16 15.32 -13.45
N ASP A 122 -3.65 16.54 -13.34
CA ASP A 122 -2.74 16.94 -12.25
C ASP A 122 -3.44 16.91 -10.88
N ASP A 123 -4.67 17.40 -10.80
CA ASP A 123 -5.49 17.34 -9.58
C ASP A 123 -5.73 15.88 -9.16
N ILE A 124 -5.97 14.98 -10.13
CA ILE A 124 -6.14 13.54 -9.89
C ILE A 124 -4.83 12.92 -9.38
N TYR A 125 -3.70 13.21 -10.02
CA TYR A 125 -2.40 12.69 -9.59
C TYR A 125 -2.04 13.16 -8.18
N GLN A 126 -2.24 14.45 -7.90
CA GLN A 126 -2.01 15.02 -6.58
C GLN A 126 -2.93 14.37 -5.54
N TYR A 127 -4.22 14.25 -5.84
CA TYR A 127 -5.20 13.64 -4.95
C TYR A 127 -4.82 12.18 -4.60
N GLU A 128 -4.43 11.39 -5.59
CA GLU A 128 -4.01 10.00 -5.37
C GLU A 128 -2.75 9.91 -4.51
N VAL A 129 -1.77 10.81 -4.71
CA VAL A 129 -0.61 10.89 -3.81
C VAL A 129 -1.05 11.24 -2.40
N PHE A 130 -1.90 12.26 -2.22
CA PHE A 130 -2.36 12.68 -0.90
C PHE A 130 -3.08 11.57 -0.16
N LYS A 131 -3.93 10.83 -0.86
CA LYS A 131 -4.62 9.66 -0.33
C LYS A 131 -3.64 8.61 0.18
N ASP A 132 -2.63 8.27 -0.62
CA ASP A 132 -1.60 7.31 -0.23
C ASP A 132 -0.71 7.82 0.92
N LEU A 133 -0.30 9.08 0.91
CA LEU A 133 0.51 9.69 1.97
C LEU A 133 -0.24 9.71 3.31
N LEU A 134 -1.54 10.05 3.28
CA LEU A 134 -2.38 10.06 4.48
C LEU A 134 -2.58 8.66 5.05
N TYR A 135 -2.84 7.68 4.19
CA TYR A 135 -2.93 6.26 4.57
C TYR A 135 -1.62 5.77 5.19
N ASN A 136 -0.50 6.01 4.50
CA ASN A 136 0.82 5.57 4.91
C ASN A 136 1.26 6.22 6.22
N SER A 137 0.98 7.51 6.39
CA SER A 137 1.20 8.23 7.66
C SER A 137 0.42 7.59 8.79
N THR A 138 -0.87 7.35 8.58
CA THR A 138 -1.76 6.74 9.57
C THR A 138 -1.25 5.35 9.99
N ALA A 139 -0.86 4.53 9.02
CA ALA A 139 -0.30 3.21 9.28
C ALA A 139 1.02 3.29 10.06
N ALA A 140 1.94 4.17 9.64
CA ALA A 140 3.23 4.33 10.29
C ALA A 140 3.08 4.80 11.75
N PHE A 141 2.25 5.81 12.02
CA PHE A 141 2.04 6.27 13.40
C PHE A 141 1.27 5.28 14.26
N ALA A 142 0.34 4.50 13.70
CA ALA A 142 -0.36 3.45 14.43
C ALA A 142 0.54 2.26 14.77
N LEU A 143 1.48 1.91 13.88
CA LEU A 143 2.37 0.74 14.02
C LEU A 143 3.68 1.04 14.75
N ILE A 144 4.18 2.27 14.71
CA ILE A 144 5.48 2.67 15.28
C ILE A 144 5.27 3.62 16.45
N ASP A 145 5.33 3.12 17.69
CA ASP A 145 4.82 3.82 18.88
C ASP A 145 5.48 5.20 19.11
N ASN A 146 6.79 5.31 18.94
CA ASN A 146 7.52 6.53 19.25
C ASN A 146 7.77 7.46 18.05
N LEU A 147 7.34 7.10 16.83
CA LEU A 147 7.47 7.96 15.65
C LEU A 147 6.63 9.22 15.85
N LYS A 148 7.20 10.41 15.62
CA LYS A 148 6.54 11.71 15.86
C LYS A 148 6.25 12.51 14.59
N LYS A 149 7.12 12.40 13.59
CA LYS A 149 7.03 13.20 12.36
C LYS A 149 7.47 12.37 11.15
N ILE A 150 6.84 12.61 10.01
CA ILE A 150 7.22 12.06 8.71
C ILE A 150 7.39 13.22 7.75
N ASN A 151 8.58 13.32 7.14
CA ASN A 151 8.88 14.27 6.08
C ASN A 151 8.82 13.53 4.74
N TYR A 152 7.92 13.96 3.86
CA TYR A 152 7.84 13.49 2.49
C TYR A 152 8.49 14.53 1.59
N ASN A 153 9.62 14.20 1.00
CA ASN A 153 10.40 15.10 0.16
C ASN A 153 10.30 14.65 -1.29
N PHE A 154 9.56 15.39 -2.11
CA PHE A 154 9.57 15.26 -3.57
C PHE A 154 10.61 16.20 -4.16
N SER A 155 10.93 16.03 -5.45
CA SER A 155 11.97 16.86 -6.08
C SER A 155 11.61 18.35 -6.16
N ASP A 156 10.32 18.68 -6.13
CA ASP A 156 9.75 20.01 -6.26
C ASP A 156 9.10 20.53 -4.96
N ILE A 157 8.68 19.64 -4.06
CA ILE A 157 7.82 20.00 -2.93
C ILE A 157 7.95 19.06 -1.73
N ASN A 158 7.75 19.57 -0.52
CA ASN A 158 7.89 18.80 0.72
C ASN A 158 6.63 18.88 1.58
N TYR A 159 6.31 17.79 2.30
CA TYR A 159 5.22 17.71 3.26
C TYR A 159 5.73 17.22 4.60
N SER A 160 5.22 17.80 5.69
CA SER A 160 5.57 17.39 7.05
C SER A 160 4.31 16.97 7.80
N VAL A 161 4.13 15.66 7.98
CA VAL A 161 3.01 15.10 8.75
C VAL A 161 3.47 14.80 10.17
N THR A 162 2.70 15.25 11.17
CA THR A 162 2.97 14.96 12.59
C THR A 162 1.98 13.97 13.15
N ARG A 163 2.39 13.21 14.18
CA ARG A 163 1.50 12.30 14.90
C ARG A 163 0.25 13.02 15.42
N ASN A 164 0.42 14.20 16.00
CA ASN A 164 -0.69 14.98 16.55
C ASN A 164 -1.74 15.31 15.48
N MET A 165 -1.31 15.66 14.26
CA MET A 165 -2.22 15.93 13.15
C MET A 165 -3.11 14.72 12.82
N ILE A 166 -2.54 13.52 12.87
CA ILE A 166 -3.27 12.27 12.61
C ILE A 166 -4.14 11.86 13.81
N GLU A 167 -3.68 12.11 15.04
CA GLU A 167 -4.48 11.91 16.25
C GLU A 167 -5.70 12.84 16.28
N ASP A 168 -5.53 14.11 15.87
CA ASP A 168 -6.63 15.08 15.76
C ASP A 168 -7.63 14.66 14.67
N LEU A 169 -7.14 14.16 13.53
CA LEU A 169 -7.97 13.71 12.41
C LEU A 169 -8.95 12.60 12.82
N TYR A 170 -8.48 11.61 13.58
CA TYR A 170 -9.32 10.47 13.97
C TYR A 170 -9.93 10.60 15.37
N SER A 171 -9.42 11.50 16.21
CA SER A 171 -9.85 11.71 17.60
C SER A 171 -9.87 10.41 18.44
N VAL A 172 -9.02 9.45 18.09
CA VAL A 172 -8.85 8.16 18.78
C VAL A 172 -7.38 7.87 18.96
N LYS A 173 -7.04 6.96 19.88
CA LYS A 173 -5.68 6.46 19.99
C LYS A 173 -5.34 5.67 18.73
N LEU A 174 -4.23 6.00 18.07
CA LEU A 174 -3.87 5.39 16.78
C LEU A 174 -3.71 3.87 16.83
N SER A 175 -3.31 3.31 17.97
CA SER A 175 -3.24 1.85 18.15
C SER A 175 -4.60 1.15 18.01
N ASP A 176 -5.68 1.86 18.28
CA ASP A 176 -7.05 1.30 18.28
C ASP A 176 -7.59 1.20 16.84
N LEU A 177 -6.92 1.85 15.88
CA LEU A 177 -7.20 1.71 14.45
C LEU A 177 -6.80 0.34 13.89
N LEU A 178 -5.88 -0.38 14.56
CA LEU A 178 -5.27 -1.64 14.07
C LEU A 178 -6.17 -2.87 14.20
N THR A 179 -7.47 -2.72 13.96
CA THR A 179 -8.43 -3.81 13.77
C THR A 179 -9.05 -3.68 12.39
N GLU A 180 -9.37 -4.78 11.72
CA GLU A 180 -9.95 -4.72 10.37
C GLU A 180 -11.23 -3.86 10.31
N GLU A 181 -12.05 -3.90 11.35
CA GLU A 181 -13.27 -3.10 11.43
C GLU A 181 -12.97 -1.60 11.53
N ASN A 182 -12.11 -1.20 12.48
CA ASN A 182 -11.80 0.20 12.69
C ASN A 182 -10.98 0.76 11.52
N TRP A 183 -10.05 -0.01 10.98
CA TRP A 183 -9.24 0.39 9.84
C TRP A 183 -10.10 0.68 8.62
N ARG A 184 -11.03 -0.22 8.30
CA ARG A 184 -11.97 -0.01 7.19
C ARG A 184 -12.83 1.23 7.44
N LYS A 185 -13.52 1.29 8.58
CA LYS A 185 -14.52 2.34 8.86
C LYS A 185 -13.93 3.73 9.09
N LEU A 186 -12.78 3.80 9.76
CA LEU A 186 -12.20 5.08 10.20
C LEU A 186 -11.08 5.54 9.29
N VAL A 187 -10.33 4.63 8.66
CA VAL A 187 -9.22 5.00 7.77
C VAL A 187 -9.66 4.91 6.31
N GLN A 188 -10.00 3.72 5.81
CA GLN A 188 -10.22 3.50 4.37
C GLN A 188 -11.48 4.21 3.84
N ASP A 189 -12.60 4.12 4.56
CA ASP A 189 -13.86 4.73 4.13
C ASP A 189 -13.74 6.26 4.05
N ASN A 190 -12.97 6.87 4.96
CA ASN A 190 -12.72 8.31 5.01
C ASN A 190 -11.83 8.81 3.86
N LEU A 191 -11.01 7.94 3.26
CA LEU A 191 -10.21 8.28 2.08
C LEU A 191 -11.04 8.45 0.79
N ASN A 192 -12.35 8.19 0.85
CA ASN A 192 -13.27 8.46 -0.26
C ASN A 192 -13.82 9.90 -0.25
N ASP A 193 -13.52 10.69 0.79
CA ASP A 193 -13.89 12.10 0.86
C ASP A 193 -12.72 12.97 0.37
N PRO A 194 -12.82 13.58 -0.84
CA PRO A 194 -11.71 14.35 -1.39
C PRO A 194 -11.39 15.61 -0.60
N GLU A 195 -12.40 16.23 0.02
CA GLU A 195 -12.21 17.45 0.81
C GLU A 195 -11.44 17.14 2.09
N LEU A 196 -11.74 16.01 2.74
CA LEU A 196 -10.99 15.53 3.90
C LEU A 196 -9.52 15.27 3.57
N VAL A 197 -9.25 14.54 2.48
CA VAL A 197 -7.88 14.17 2.08
C VAL A 197 -7.07 15.42 1.74
N SER A 198 -7.60 16.28 0.87
CA SER A 198 -6.89 17.49 0.44
C SER A 198 -6.66 18.45 1.61
N SER A 199 -7.67 18.76 2.41
CA SER A 199 -7.52 19.66 3.56
C SER A 199 -6.58 19.12 4.64
N SER A 200 -6.50 17.79 4.80
CA SER A 200 -5.56 17.15 5.73
C SER A 200 -4.11 17.31 5.26
N MET A 201 -3.86 17.14 3.96
CA MET A 201 -2.52 17.30 3.40
C MET A 201 -2.10 18.75 3.21
N GLU A 202 -3.03 19.66 2.96
CA GLU A 202 -2.77 21.11 2.96
C GLU A 202 -2.29 21.59 4.33
N LYS A 203 -2.87 21.10 5.44
CA LYS A 203 -2.34 21.39 6.78
C LYS A 203 -0.90 20.91 6.98
N ALA A 204 -0.50 19.83 6.30
CA ALA A 204 0.87 19.31 6.35
C ALA A 204 1.89 20.19 5.61
N PHE A 205 1.44 21.11 4.74
CA PHE A 205 2.28 22.17 4.16
C PHE A 205 2.58 23.30 5.12
N GLU A 206 1.64 23.60 6.01
CA GLU A 206 1.71 24.77 6.88
C GLU A 206 2.62 24.57 8.10
N VAL A 207 3.14 23.34 8.29
CA VAL A 207 4.06 23.02 9.39
C VAL A 207 5.50 23.36 8.96
N PRO A 208 6.13 24.40 9.53
CA PRO A 208 7.50 24.81 9.19
C PRO A 208 8.58 23.77 9.56
#